data_AF-A0A412YLA8-F1
#
_entry.id   AF-A0A412YLA8-F1
#
_cell.length_a   1.000
_cell.length_b   1.000
_cell.length_c   1.000
_cell.angle_alpha   90.00
_cell.angle_beta   90.00
_cell.angle_gamma   90.00
#
_symmetry.space_group_name_H-M   'P 1'
#
loop_
_entity.id
_entity.type
_entity.pdbx_description
1 polymer ?
#
loop_
_entity_poly.entity_id
_entity_poly.type
_entity_poly.pdbx_seq_one_letter_code
_entity_poly.pdbx_strand_id
1 'polypeptide(L)' 'MSGKEMNSYRLTSMEEPTDEMLSQLMKEVAEEAKRKSEEAHKRFFTDLRMAARIQRREIIRKQQERLGECKTDTDNE' A
#
# COMPACT_ATOMS: atom_id res chain seq x y z
N MET A 1 -28.69 -22.58 5.37
CA MET A 1 -28.74 -21.30 4.64
C MET A 1 -27.67 -21.33 3.56
N SER A 2 -28.09 -21.30 2.30
CA SER A 2 -27.17 -21.25 1.17
C SER A 2 -26.60 -19.84 1.06
N GLY A 3 -25.32 -19.67 0.69
CA GLY A 3 -24.70 -18.34 0.50
C GLY A 3 -25.43 -17.45 -0.53
N LYS A 4 -26.31 -18.04 -1.35
CA LYS A 4 -27.20 -17.33 -2.28
C LYS A 4 -28.36 -16.61 -1.59
N GLU A 5 -28.84 -17.12 -0.45
CA GLU A 5 -29.90 -16.49 0.35
C GLU A 5 -29.36 -15.29 1.13
N MET A 6 -28.12 -15.37 1.62
CA MET A 6 -27.44 -14.25 2.29
C MET A 6 -27.24 -13.02 1.41
N ASN A 7 -26.89 -13.22 0.15
CA ASN A 7 -26.68 -12.13 -0.83
C ASN A 7 -27.99 -11.58 -1.43
N SER A 8 -29.15 -12.13 -1.05
CA SER A 8 -30.45 -11.64 -1.53
C SER A 8 -30.94 -10.39 -0.80
N TYR A 9 -30.33 -10.06 0.34
CA TYR A 9 -30.72 -8.90 1.12
C TYR A 9 -30.24 -7.61 0.48
N ARG A 10 -31.17 -6.71 0.21
CA ARG A 10 -30.87 -5.34 -0.21
C ARG A 10 -31.16 -4.42 0.96
N LEU A 11 -30.26 -3.46 1.23
CA LEU A 11 -30.42 -2.43 2.27
C LEU A 11 -31.73 -1.62 2.15
N THR A 12 -32.47 -1.77 1.05
CA THR A 12 -33.77 -1.13 0.77
C THR A 12 -34.98 -2.04 0.98
N SER A 13 -34.81 -3.31 1.38
CA SER A 13 -35.96 -4.14 1.79
C SER A 13 -36.43 -3.69 3.17
N MET A 14 -37.75 -3.60 3.36
CA MET A 14 -38.37 -3.23 4.64
C MET A 14 -38.35 -4.36 5.68
N GLU A 15 -37.79 -5.52 5.32
CA GLU A 15 -37.50 -6.59 6.27
C GLU A 15 -36.13 -6.30 6.93
N GLU A 16 -36.00 -6.63 8.21
CA GLU A 16 -34.70 -6.58 8.92
C GLU A 16 -33.95 -7.92 8.80
N PRO A 17 -32.62 -7.88 8.56
CA PRO A 17 -31.83 -9.10 8.48
C PRO A 17 -31.83 -9.81 9.83
N THR A 18 -31.78 -11.15 9.82
CA THR A 18 -31.55 -11.89 11.07
C THR A 18 -30.18 -11.53 11.64
N ASP A 19 -30.04 -11.64 12.96
CA ASP A 19 -28.78 -11.32 13.66
C ASP A 19 -27.59 -12.12 13.08
N GLU A 20 -27.83 -13.37 12.68
CA GLU A 20 -26.82 -14.20 12.01
C GLU A 20 -26.39 -13.61 10.66
N MET A 21 -27.32 -13.12 9.84
CA MET A 21 -27.01 -12.51 8.55
C MET A 21 -26.25 -11.19 8.72
N LEU A 22 -26.66 -10.37 9.68
CA LEU A 22 -25.98 -9.12 10.00
C LEU A 22 -24.55 -9.39 10.49
N SER A 23 -24.37 -10.40 11.36
CA SER A 23 -23.06 -10.76 11.89
C SER A 23 -22.09 -11.21 10.79
N GLN A 24 -22.55 -11.96 9.79
CA GLN A 24 -21.74 -12.42 8.66
C GLN A 24 -21.34 -11.24 7.76
N LEU A 25 -22.29 -10.35 7.44
CA LEU A 25 -22.00 -9.15 6.66
C LEU A 25 -20.98 -8.25 7.36
N MET A 26 -21.15 -8.00 8.65
CA MET A 26 -20.22 -7.17 9.43
C MET A 26 -18.83 -7.80 9.51
N LYS A 27 -18.76 -9.13 9.62
CA LYS A 27 -17.49 -9.85 9.60
C LYS A 27 -16.76 -9.70 8.26
N GLU A 28 -17.45 -9.89 7.15
CA GLU A 28 -16.88 -9.73 5.81
C GLU A 28 -16.38 -8.31 5.57
N VAL A 29 -17.18 -7.30 5.96
CA VAL A 29 -16.81 -5.89 5.84
C VAL A 29 -15.59 -5.56 6.70
N ALA A 30 -15.53 -6.07 7.93
CA ALA A 30 -14.38 -5.87 8.80
C ALA A 30 -13.10 -6.51 8.24
N GLU A 31 -13.21 -7.73 7.71
CA GLU A 31 -12.10 -8.43 7.07
C GLU A 31 -11.60 -7.69 5.82
N GLU A 32 -12.52 -7.20 4.98
CA GLU A 32 -12.17 -6.43 3.79
C GLU A 32 -11.51 -5.10 4.14
N ALA A 33 -12.05 -4.36 5.10
CA ALA A 33 -11.47 -3.10 5.57
C ALA A 33 -10.05 -3.31 6.12
N LYS A 34 -9.84 -4.37 6.91
CA LYS A 34 -8.52 -4.75 7.43
C LYS A 34 -7.55 -5.08 6.29
N ARG A 35 -7.95 -5.93 5.34
CA ARG A 35 -7.12 -6.30 4.18
C ARG A 35 -6.72 -5.06 3.38
N LYS A 36 -7.67 -4.19 3.06
CA LYS A 36 -7.43 -2.96 2.28
C LYS A 36 -6.48 -2.01 3.01
N SER A 37 -6.64 -1.87 4.32
CA SER A 37 -5.74 -1.08 5.17
C SER A 37 -4.31 -1.64 5.13
N GLU A 38 -4.15 -2.95 5.35
CA GLU A 38 -2.84 -3.61 5.32
C GLU A 38 -2.15 -3.48 3.95
N GLU A 39 -2.90 -3.63 2.86
CA GLU A 39 -2.39 -3.45 1.51
C GLU A 39 -1.94 -2.01 1.24
N ALA A 40 -2.75 -1.02 1.66
CA ALA A 40 -2.40 0.39 1.52
C ALA A 40 -1.13 0.73 2.31
N HIS A 41 -1.02 0.26 3.56
CA HIS A 41 0.18 0.44 4.37
C HIS A 41 1.41 -0.21 3.72
N LYS A 42 1.29 -1.44 3.24
CA LYS A 42 2.38 -2.14 2.55
C LYS A 42 2.87 -1.33 1.34
N ARG A 43 1.95 -0.89 0.47
CA ARG A 43 2.27 -0.09 -0.72
C ARG A 43 2.96 1.22 -0.35
N PHE A 44 2.43 1.93 0.65
CA PHE A 44 3.01 3.20 1.10
C PHE A 44 4.47 3.02 1.57
N PHE A 45 4.73 2.02 2.41
CA PHE A 45 6.08 1.79 2.93
C PHE A 45 7.04 1.21 1.89
N THR A 46 6.55 0.43 0.91
CA THR A 46 7.39 0.00 -0.22
C THR A 46 7.82 1.18 -1.06
N ASP A 47 6.92 2.11 -1.35
CA ASP A 47 7.21 3.29 -2.15
C ASP A 47 8.19 4.21 -1.43
N LEU A 48 7.98 4.43 -0.12
CA LEU A 48 8.91 5.18 0.72
C LEU A 48 10.32 4.56 0.70
N ARG A 49 10.41 3.23 0.82
CA ARG A 49 11.70 2.52 0.78
C ARG A 49 12.35 2.62 -0.59
N MET A 50 11.58 2.58 -1.67
CA MET A 50 12.08 2.77 -3.04
C MET A 50 12.60 4.18 -3.25
N ALA A 51 11.84 5.21 -2.87
CA ALA A 51 12.27 6.60 -2.95
C ALA A 51 13.58 6.84 -2.19
N ALA A 52 13.68 6.33 -0.95
CA ALA A 52 14.91 6.43 -0.17
C ALA A 52 16.11 5.70 -0.81
N ARG A 53 15.87 4.58 -1.52
CA ARG A 53 16.93 3.88 -2.27
C ARG A 53 17.40 4.69 -3.48
N ILE A 54 16.48 5.29 -4.23
CA ILE A 54 16.79 6.13 -5.38
C ILE A 54 17.61 7.34 -4.92
N GLN A 55 17.15 8.05 -3.89
CA GLN A 55 17.86 9.20 -3.33
C GLN A 55 19.29 8.86 -2.89
N ARG A 56 19.49 7.73 -2.19
CA ARG A 56 20.84 7.28 -1.84
C ARG A 56 21.73 7.03 -3.05
N ARG A 57 21.20 6.41 -4.12
CA ARG A 57 21.96 6.17 -5.35
C ARG A 57 22.34 7.47 -6.02
N GLU A 58 21.43 8.44 -6.08
CA GLU A 58 21.70 9.77 -6.63
C GLU A 58 22.79 10.51 -5.85
N ILE A 59 22.76 10.44 -4.52
CA ILE A 59 23.80 11.04 -3.67
C ILE A 59 25.16 10.41 -3.95
N ILE A 60 25.24 9.07 -3.98
CA ILE A 60 26.49 8.35 -4.25
C ILE A 60 27.02 8.70 -5.65
N ARG A 61 26.14 8.73 -6.66
CA ARG A 61 26.51 9.09 -8.02
C ARG A 61 27.08 10.52 -8.10
N LYS A 62 26.38 11.50 -7.52
CA LYS A 62 26.86 12.89 -7.47
C LYS A 62 28.18 13.03 -6.73
N GLN A 63 28.41 12.24 -5.67
CA GLN A 63 29.70 12.21 -4.97
C GLN A 63 30.83 11.70 -5.87
N GLN A 64 30.58 10.65 -6.66
CA GLN A 64 31.57 10.12 -7.60
C GLN A 64 31.89 11.09 -8.73
N GLU A 65 30.88 11.76 -9.29
CA GLU A 65 31.06 12.79 -10.33
C GLU A 65 31.96 13.93 -9.80
N ARG A 66 31.67 14.47 -8.61
CA ARG A 66 32.53 15.51 -7.98
C ARG A 66 33.95 15.04 -7.69
N LEU A 67 34.12 13.79 -7.25
CA LEU A 67 35.45 13.22 -7.00
C LEU A 67 36.23 12.93 -8.29
N GLY A 68 35.54 12.75 -9.42
CA GLY A 68 36.14 12.63 -10.74
C GLY A 68 36.64 13.97 -11.27
N GLU A 69 35.81 15.02 -11.15
CA GLU A 69 36.17 16.40 -11.53
C GLU A 69 37.40 16.91 -10.76
N CYS A 70 37.46 16.70 -9.44
CA CYS A 70 38.63 17.10 -8.65
C CYS A 70 39.95 16.39 -9.03
N LYS A 71 39.91 15.24 -9.71
CA LYS A 71 41.13 14.54 -10.16
C LYS A 71 41.62 15.04 -11.51
N THR A 72 40.72 15.49 -12.39
CA THR A 72 41.10 16.00 -13.71
C THR A 72 41.71 17.40 -13.66
N ASP A 73 41.44 18.15 -12.58
CA ASP A 73 42.01 19.48 -12.36
C ASP A 73 43.44 19.42 -11.79
N THR A 74 43.81 18.34 -11.09
CA THR A 74 45.17 18.14 -10.55
C THR A 74 46.18 17.59 -11.56
N ASP A 75 45.72 17.03 -12.67
CA ASP A 75 46.58 16.43 -13.72
C ASP A 75 46.87 17.40 -14.89
N ASN A 76 46.41 18.66 -14.80
CA ASN A 76 46.57 19.70 -15.83
C ASN A 76 47.46 20.90 -15.41
N GLU A 77 48.27 20.78 -14.35
CA GLU A 77 49.37 21.71 -14.00
C GLU A 77 50.74 21.03 -14.14
#